data_AF-S3LDG2-F1
#
_entry.id   AF-S3LDG2-F1
#
_cell.length_a   1.000
_cell.length_b   1.000
_cell.length_c   1.000
_cell.angle_alpha   90.00
_cell.angle_beta   90.00
_cell.angle_gamma   90.00
#
_symmetry.space_group_name_H-M   'P 1'
#
loop_
_entity.id
_entity.type
_entity.pdbx_description
1 polymer ?
#
loop_
_entity_poly.entity_id
_entity_poly.type
_entity_poly.pdbx_seq_one_letter_code
_entity_poly.pdbx_strand_id
1 'polypeptide(L)'
;MGRWFLRIFILFLLSICTASIGISFTADYFHTMFSVIGIMFSVSLSQVLTFSFSDITNEDFVKEHRSQLLKIQNTFIGLFSFAALFFFLSLRLNEQCTLGFFIFSYNSFFGLYNIFCLLYFVINFIGLVNLRNEIDDLIRKTKK
;
A
#
# COMPACT_ATOMS: atom_id res chain seq x y z
N MET A 1 14.69 -5.41 -4.59
CA MET A 1 13.58 -6.00 -5.38
C MET A 1 13.06 -7.32 -4.83
N GLY A 2 13.92 -8.27 -4.40
CA GLY A 2 13.47 -9.61 -3.96
C GLY A 2 12.38 -9.64 -2.87
N ARG A 3 12.39 -8.71 -1.91
CA ARG A 3 11.34 -8.60 -0.88
C ARG A 3 9.95 -8.29 -1.43
N TRP A 4 9.86 -7.52 -2.53
CA TRP A 4 8.58 -7.22 -3.18
C TRP A 4 8.06 -8.40 -3.98
N PHE A 5 8.94 -9.09 -4.71
CA PHE A 5 8.60 -10.33 -5.39
C PHE A 5 8.07 -11.40 -4.43
N LEU A 6 8.70 -11.56 -3.27
CA LEU A 6 8.26 -12.52 -2.25
C LEU A 6 6.87 -12.17 -1.70
N ARG A 7 6.56 -10.88 -1.49
CA ARG A 7 5.22 -10.44 -1.05
C ARG A 7 4.15 -10.72 -2.10
N ILE A 8 4.44 -10.42 -3.37
CA ILE A 8 3.54 -10.70 -4.50
C ILE A 8 3.33 -12.21 -4.68
N PHE A 9 4.40 -12.99 -4.53
CA PHE A 9 4.34 -14.44 -4.61
C PHE A 9 3.50 -15.05 -3.47
N ILE A 10 3.64 -14.56 -2.24
CA ILE A 10 2.79 -14.97 -1.12
C ILE A 10 1.32 -14.62 -1.41
N LEU A 11 1.04 -13.41 -1.91
CA LEU A 11 -0.33 -13.01 -2.29
C LEU A 11 -0.92 -13.93 -3.37
N PHE A 12 -0.12 -14.30 -4.36
CA PHE A 12 -0.52 -15.23 -5.40
C PHE A 12 -0.88 -16.62 -4.83
N LEU A 13 -0.03 -17.18 -3.95
CA LEU A 13 -0.32 -18.44 -3.27
C LEU A 13 -1.57 -18.35 -2.39
N LEU A 14 -1.72 -17.26 -1.63
CA LEU A 14 -2.88 -17.04 -0.77
C LEU A 14 -4.17 -16.96 -1.59
N SER A 15 -4.12 -16.32 -2.76
CA SER A 15 -5.24 -16.22 -3.69
C SER A 15 -5.72 -17.59 -4.17
N ILE A 16 -4.80 -18.48 -4.53
CA ILE A 16 -5.12 -19.85 -4.93
C ILE A 16 -5.82 -20.60 -3.79
N CYS A 17 -5.31 -20.47 -2.56
CA CYS A 17 -5.94 -21.06 -1.39
C CYS A 17 -7.37 -20.52 -1.15
N THR A 18 -7.54 -19.19 -1.18
CA THR A 18 -8.86 -18.58 -0.95
C THR A 18 -9.88 -18.94 -2.02
N ALA A 19 -9.44 -19.02 -3.28
CA ALA A 19 -10.30 -19.43 -4.39
C ALA A 19 -10.67 -20.92 -4.30
N SER A 20 -9.75 -21.78 -3.84
CA SER A 20 -10.02 -23.20 -3.60
C SER A 20 -11.02 -23.45 -2.46
N ILE A 21 -11.11 -22.52 -1.50
CA ILE A 21 -12.12 -22.53 -0.41
C ILE A 21 -13.45 -21.91 -0.88
N GLY A 22 -13.50 -21.32 -2.07
CA GLY A 22 -14.70 -20.67 -2.62
C GLY A 22 -14.94 -19.25 -2.13
N ILE A 23 -13.93 -18.60 -1.53
CA ILE A 23 -14.03 -17.20 -1.11
C ILE A 23 -13.99 -16.29 -2.34
N SER A 24 -15.10 -15.60 -2.58
CA SER A 24 -15.22 -14.56 -3.61
C SER A 24 -15.62 -13.23 -2.97
N PHE A 25 -15.13 -12.14 -3.56
CA PHE A 25 -15.46 -10.79 -3.15
C PHE A 25 -16.56 -10.22 -4.02
N THR A 26 -17.52 -9.53 -3.40
CA THR A 26 -18.64 -8.90 -4.11
C THR A 26 -18.21 -7.62 -4.81
N ALA A 27 -19.02 -7.13 -5.76
CA ALA A 27 -18.77 -5.83 -6.39
C ALA A 27 -18.75 -4.68 -5.37
N ASP A 28 -19.67 -4.70 -4.39
CA ASP A 28 -19.74 -3.72 -3.30
C ASP A 28 -18.46 -3.65 -2.47
N TYR A 29 -17.81 -4.81 -2.28
CA TYR A 29 -16.51 -4.87 -1.62
C TYR A 29 -15.45 -4.08 -2.42
N PHE A 30 -15.38 -4.25 -3.75
CA PHE A 30 -14.41 -3.54 -4.58
C PHE A 30 -14.67 -2.03 -4.60
N HIS A 31 -15.94 -1.61 -4.67
CA HIS A 31 -16.30 -0.18 -4.60
C HIS A 31 -15.90 0.44 -3.26
N THR A 32 -16.21 -0.25 -2.16
CA THR A 32 -15.90 0.21 -0.81
C THR A 32 -14.38 0.26 -0.60
N MET A 33 -13.66 -0.81 -0.93
CA MET A 33 -12.22 -0.89 -0.77
C MET A 33 -11.49 0.13 -1.63
N PHE A 34 -11.89 0.32 -2.89
CA PHE A 34 -11.27 1.33 -3.74
C PHE A 34 -11.43 2.74 -3.16
N SER A 35 -12.59 3.05 -2.59
CA SER A 35 -12.84 4.33 -1.91
C SER A 35 -11.95 4.50 -0.67
N VAL A 36 -11.88 3.49 0.20
CA VAL A 36 -11.05 3.53 1.43
C VAL A 36 -9.56 3.64 1.09
N ILE A 37 -9.09 2.86 0.11
CA ILE A 37 -7.71 2.91 -0.38
C ILE A 37 -7.41 4.28 -0.98
N GLY A 38 -8.33 4.87 -1.75
CA GLY A 38 -8.17 6.22 -2.31
C GLY A 38 -8.05 7.31 -1.26
N ILE A 39 -8.86 7.25 -0.21
CA ILE A 39 -8.78 8.16 0.95
C ILE A 39 -7.42 7.98 1.64
N MET A 40 -7.06 6.75 1.99
CA MET A 40 -5.79 6.47 2.68
C MET A 40 -4.58 6.86 1.85
N PHE A 41 -4.62 6.61 0.54
CA PHE A 41 -3.58 7.06 -0.39
C PHE A 41 -3.43 8.59 -0.35
N SER A 42 -4.54 9.33 -0.51
CA SER A 42 -4.52 10.79 -0.55
C SER A 42 -4.00 11.39 0.75
N VAL A 43 -4.50 10.90 1.89
CA VAL A 43 -4.08 11.36 3.23
C VAL A 43 -2.60 11.04 3.46
N SER A 44 -2.16 9.83 3.14
CA SER A 44 -0.78 9.41 3.37
C SER A 44 0.20 10.15 2.47
N LEU A 45 -0.15 10.36 1.19
CA LEU A 45 0.67 11.12 0.25
C LEU A 45 0.79 12.59 0.68
N SER A 46 -0.29 13.19 1.16
CA SER A 46 -0.25 14.54 1.71
C SER A 46 0.75 14.67 2.86
N GLN A 47 0.76 13.73 3.82
CA GLN A 47 1.73 13.72 4.91
C GLN A 47 3.19 13.63 4.41
N VAL A 48 3.45 12.80 3.39
CA VAL A 48 4.78 12.67 2.78
C VAL A 48 5.22 13.98 2.12
N LEU A 49 4.30 14.67 1.42
CA LEU A 49 4.60 15.91 0.71
C LEU A 49 4.78 17.11 1.63
N THR A 50 4.08 17.16 2.77
CA THR A 50 4.20 18.24 3.75
C THR A 50 5.40 18.05 4.69
N PHE A 51 6.14 16.95 4.56
CA PHE A 51 7.30 16.67 5.40
C PHE A 51 8.42 17.66 5.08
N SER A 52 8.85 18.42 6.08
CA SER A 52 9.93 19.41 5.95
C SER A 52 11.06 19.08 6.91
N PHE A 53 12.29 19.23 6.41
CA PHE A 53 13.51 19.05 7.20
C PHE A 53 14.25 20.38 7.43
N SER A 54 13.64 21.53 7.14
CA SER A 54 14.31 22.84 7.16
C SER A 54 14.96 23.21 8.50
N ASP A 55 14.45 22.66 9.60
CA ASP A 55 14.94 22.93 10.96
C ASP A 55 16.03 21.95 11.43
N ILE A 56 16.44 20.99 10.59
CA ILE A 56 17.44 19.97 10.93
C ILE A 56 18.81 20.34 10.36
N THR A 57 19.83 20.42 11.23
CA THR A 57 21.20 20.81 10.87
C THR A 57 22.06 19.66 10.32
N ASN A 58 21.65 18.41 10.53
CA ASN A 58 22.40 17.24 10.05
C ASN A 58 22.00 16.89 8.60
N GLU A 59 22.81 17.34 7.64
CA GLU A 59 22.60 17.14 6.20
C GLU A 59 22.56 15.65 5.79
N ASP A 60 23.38 14.80 6.41
CA ASP A 60 23.39 13.36 6.09
C ASP A 60 22.07 12.70 6.52
N PHE A 61 21.57 13.06 7.70
CA PHE A 61 20.27 12.62 8.19
C PHE A 61 19.14 13.06 7.25
N VAL A 62 19.15 14.34 6.83
CA VAL A 62 18.14 14.89 5.92
C VAL A 62 18.17 14.17 4.57
N LYS A 63 19.36 13.95 4.00
CA LYS A 63 19.51 13.28 2.70
C LYS A 63 19.02 11.83 2.75
N GLU A 64 19.33 11.10 3.82
CA GLU A 64 18.85 9.73 4.00
C GLU A 64 17.32 9.68 4.09
N HIS A 65 16.72 10.46 4.99
CA HIS A 65 15.28 10.42 5.22
C HIS A 65 14.48 10.96 4.02
N ARG A 66 15.00 11.96 3.30
CA ARG A 66 14.38 12.44 2.06
C ARG A 66 14.38 11.38 0.97
N SER A 67 15.46 10.60 0.84
CA SER A 67 15.52 9.46 -0.07
C SER A 67 14.50 8.37 0.32
N GLN A 68 14.32 8.11 1.61
CA GLN A 68 13.32 7.18 2.11
C GLN A 68 11.88 7.66 1.84
N LEU A 69 11.59 8.95 2.09
CA LEU A 69 10.28 9.55 1.79
C LEU A 69 9.93 9.46 0.30
N LEU A 70 10.88 9.77 -0.59
CA LEU A 70 10.67 9.62 -2.04
C LEU A 70 10.40 8.16 -2.43
N LYS A 71 11.06 7.19 -1.79
CA LYS A 71 10.77 5.76 -2.02
C LYS A 71 9.36 5.39 -1.57
N ILE A 72 8.91 5.89 -0.41
CA ILE A 72 7.55 5.66 0.09
C ILE A 72 6.54 6.30 -0.85
N GLN A 73 6.78 7.54 -1.27
CA GLN A 73 5.95 8.26 -2.24
C GLN A 73 5.75 7.46 -3.53
N ASN A 74 6.85 7.05 -4.16
CA ASN A 74 6.81 6.29 -5.40
C ASN A 74 6.12 4.93 -5.22
N THR A 75 6.30 4.30 -4.06
CA THR A 75 5.63 3.04 -3.73
C THR A 75 4.13 3.22 -3.57
N PHE A 76 3.69 4.28 -2.88
CA PHE A 76 2.28 4.59 -2.71
C PHE A 76 1.60 4.87 -4.03
N ILE A 77 2.22 5.68 -4.88
CA ILE A 77 1.73 5.97 -6.24
C ILE A 77 1.62 4.67 -7.03
N GLY A 78 2.67 3.84 -7.05
CA GLY A 78 2.66 2.55 -7.75
C GLY A 78 1.53 1.63 -7.28
N LEU A 79 1.42 1.41 -5.97
CA LEU A 79 0.38 0.54 -5.39
C LEU A 79 -1.03 1.04 -5.71
N PHE A 80 -1.26 2.35 -5.61
CA PHE A 80 -2.54 2.96 -5.93
C PHE A 80 -2.86 2.86 -7.42
N SER A 81 -1.90 3.11 -8.30
CA SER A 81 -2.08 2.94 -9.75
C SER A 81 -2.47 1.51 -10.11
N PHE A 82 -1.81 0.51 -9.53
CA PHE A 82 -2.20 -0.89 -9.73
C PHE A 82 -3.59 -1.21 -9.14
N ALA A 83 -3.92 -0.69 -7.97
CA ALA A 83 -5.25 -0.87 -7.37
C ALA A 83 -6.35 -0.26 -8.27
N ALA A 84 -6.10 0.91 -8.85
CA ALA A 84 -7.01 1.55 -9.80
C ALA A 84 -7.17 0.75 -11.09
N LEU A 85 -6.07 0.24 -11.67
CA LEU A 85 -6.13 -0.62 -12.85
C LEU A 85 -6.94 -1.90 -12.57
N PHE A 86 -6.70 -2.56 -11.44
CA PHE A 86 -7.44 -3.76 -11.05
C PHE A 86 -8.91 -3.49 -10.75
N PHE A 87 -9.25 -2.33 -10.21
CA PHE A 87 -10.64 -1.94 -10.02
C PHE A 87 -11.40 -1.84 -11.35
N PHE A 88 -10.80 -1.25 -12.40
CA PHE A 88 -11.43 -1.22 -13.72
C PHE A 88 -11.49 -2.60 -14.38
N LEU A 89 -10.47 -3.43 -14.16
CA LEU A 89 -10.42 -4.80 -14.69
C LEU A 89 -11.41 -5.73 -13.99
N SER A 90 -11.64 -5.58 -12.68
CA SER A 90 -12.59 -6.42 -11.92
C SER A 90 -14.04 -6.22 -12.37
N LEU A 91 -14.38 -5.05 -12.92
CA LEU A 91 -15.69 -4.78 -13.52
C LEU A 91 -15.92 -5.54 -14.84
N ARG A 92 -14.86 -6.00 -15.51
CA ARG A 92 -14.94 -6.69 -16.81
C ARG A 92 -14.55 -8.17 -16.75
N LEU A 93 -13.69 -8.56 -15.81
CA LEU A 93 -13.15 -9.91 -15.68
C LEU A 93 -13.76 -10.60 -14.47
N ASN A 94 -14.72 -11.50 -14.72
CA ASN A 94 -15.29 -12.38 -13.70
C ASN A 94 -14.94 -13.85 -13.93
N GLU A 95 -13.95 -14.09 -14.80
CA GLU A 95 -13.56 -15.45 -15.18
C GLU A 95 -12.72 -16.10 -14.08
N GLN A 96 -12.84 -17.43 -13.98
CA GLN A 96 -11.99 -18.25 -13.14
C GLN A 96 -11.13 -19.10 -14.07
N CYS A 97 -9.83 -19.16 -13.79
CA CYS A 97 -8.92 -20.06 -14.47
C CYS A 97 -8.74 -21.31 -13.60
N THR A 98 -9.22 -22.45 -14.09
CA THR A 98 -9.03 -23.74 -13.44
C THR A 98 -7.83 -24.45 -14.07
N LEU A 99 -6.81 -24.75 -13.26
CA LEU A 99 -5.62 -25.51 -13.65
C LEU A 99 -5.57 -26.78 -12.79
N GLY A 100 -6.20 -27.85 -13.28
CA GLY A 100 -6.30 -29.12 -12.55
C GLY A 100 -7.09 -28.98 -11.25
N PHE A 101 -6.48 -29.34 -10.10
CA PHE A 101 -7.08 -29.18 -8.77
C PHE A 101 -7.06 -27.74 -8.23
N PHE A 102 -6.33 -26.82 -8.88
CA PHE A 102 -6.20 -25.45 -8.43
C PHE A 102 -7.17 -24.54 -9.17
N ILE A 103 -7.96 -23.79 -8.41
CA ILE A 103 -8.83 -22.73 -8.94
C ILE A 103 -8.13 -21.41 -8.69
N PHE A 104 -7.83 -20.67 -9.75
CA PHE A 104 -7.39 -19.29 -9.66
C PHE A 104 -8.52 -18.37 -10.08
N SER A 105 -8.91 -17.47 -9.18
CA SER A 105 -9.93 -16.46 -9.44
C SER A 105 -9.27 -15.09 -9.42
N TYR A 106 -9.40 -14.34 -10.53
CA TYR A 106 -8.93 -12.95 -10.60
C TYR A 106 -9.58 -12.10 -9.50
N ASN A 107 -10.85 -12.38 -9.19
CA ASN A 107 -11.59 -11.72 -8.12
C ASN A 107 -10.91 -11.92 -6.76
N SER A 108 -10.56 -13.15 -6.39
CA SER A 108 -9.89 -13.44 -5.11
C SER A 108 -8.51 -12.79 -5.04
N PHE A 109 -7.76 -12.79 -6.15
CA PHE A 109 -6.44 -12.15 -6.22
C PHE A 109 -6.53 -10.64 -6.02
N PHE A 110 -7.44 -9.98 -6.75
CA PHE A 110 -7.63 -8.54 -6.64
C PHE A 110 -8.19 -8.13 -5.28
N GLY A 111 -9.07 -8.93 -4.68
CA GLY A 111 -9.58 -8.67 -3.34
C GLY A 111 -8.47 -8.71 -2.29
N LEU A 112 -7.63 -9.75 -2.31
CA LEU A 112 -6.49 -9.84 -1.41
C LEU A 112 -5.44 -8.74 -1.66
N TYR A 113 -5.23 -8.36 -2.92
CA TYR A 113 -4.35 -7.24 -3.26
C TYR A 113 -4.84 -5.92 -2.65
N ASN A 114 -6.15 -5.65 -2.68
CA ASN A 114 -6.72 -4.45 -2.05
C ASN A 114 -6.49 -4.44 -0.53
N ILE A 115 -6.69 -5.57 0.16
CA ILE A 115 -6.39 -5.69 1.60
C ILE A 115 -4.90 -5.41 1.86
N PHE A 116 -4.02 -6.00 1.05
CA PHE A 116 -2.59 -5.77 1.17
C PHE A 116 -2.22 -4.30 1.00
N CYS A 117 -2.76 -3.63 -0.04
CA CYS A 117 -2.55 -2.20 -0.26
C CYS A 117 -3.01 -1.37 0.94
N LEU A 118 -4.20 -1.66 1.47
CA LEU A 118 -4.74 -0.96 2.62
C LEU A 118 -3.82 -1.10 3.85
N LEU A 119 -3.43 -2.33 4.19
CA LEU A 119 -2.52 -2.58 5.30
C LEU A 119 -1.17 -1.89 5.11
N TYR A 120 -0.63 -1.93 3.89
CA TYR A 120 0.61 -1.25 3.57
C TYR A 120 0.49 0.26 3.78
N PHE A 121 -0.57 0.90 3.30
CA PHE A 121 -0.80 2.33 3.52
C PHE A 121 -0.95 2.66 5.00
N VAL A 122 -1.74 1.90 5.76
CA VAL A 122 -1.93 2.13 7.21
C VAL A 122 -0.62 2.03 7.98
N ILE A 123 0.16 0.96 7.77
CA ILE A 123 1.41 0.75 8.52
C ILE A 123 2.42 1.86 8.21
N ASN A 124 2.59 2.20 6.93
CA ASN A 124 3.53 3.26 6.55
C ASN A 124 3.03 4.64 6.98
N PHE A 125 1.72 4.88 6.99
CA PHE A 125 1.14 6.11 7.52
C PHE A 125 1.46 6.30 9.01
N ILE A 126 1.26 5.26 9.83
CA ILE A 126 1.61 5.29 11.25
C ILE A 126 3.11 5.57 11.42
N GLY A 127 3.96 4.90 10.64
CA GLY A 127 5.40 5.13 10.65
C GLY A 127 5.79 6.58 10.32
N LEU A 128 5.14 7.18 9.31
CA LEU A 128 5.36 8.58 8.93
C LEU A 128 4.95 9.56 10.03
N VAL A 129 3.79 9.33 10.66
CA VAL A 129 3.30 10.17 11.76
C VAL A 129 4.25 10.10 12.95
N ASN A 130 4.71 8.89 13.31
CA ASN A 130 5.65 8.69 14.41
C ASN A 130 6.99 9.37 14.12
N LEU A 131 7.53 9.21 12.92
CA LEU A 131 8.78 9.87 12.51
C LEU A 131 8.66 11.40 12.57
N ARG A 132 7.53 11.96 12.14
CA ARG A 132 7.29 13.41 12.23
C ARG A 132 7.31 13.87 13.68
N ASN A 133 6.56 13.19 14.54
CA ASN A 133 6.49 13.55 15.96
C ASN A 133 7.85 13.47 16.65
N GLU A 134 8.66 12.45 16.32
CA GLU A 134 10.02 12.31 16.85
C GLU A 134 10.93 13.47 16.42
N ILE A 135 10.87 13.87 15.15
CA ILE A 135 11.63 15.02 14.63
C ILE A 135 11.18 16.31 15.33
N ASP A 136 9.87 16.53 15.47
CA ASP A 136 9.32 17.73 16.13
C ASP A 136 9.76 17.81 17.60
N ASP A 137 9.79 16.68 18.32
CA ASP A 137 10.23 16.60 19.70
C ASP A 137 11.75 16.84 19.85
N LEU A 138 12.56 16.35 18.91
CA LEU A 138 14.00 16.61 18.88
C LEU A 138 14.30 18.10 18.64
N ILE A 139 13.62 18.73 17.67
CA ILE A 139 13.76 20.17 17.38
C ILE A 139 13.39 21.01 18.63
N ARG A 140 12.31 20.64 19.33
CA ARG A 140 11.89 21.33 20.57
C ARG A 140 12.91 21.22 21.70
N LYS A 141 13.60 20.09 21.82
CA LYS A 141 14.65 19.90 22.83
C LYS A 141 15.89 20.76 22.55
N THR A 142 16.25 20.96 21.29
CA THR A 142 17.42 21.79 20.91
C THR A 142 17.16 23.29 21.08
N LYS A 143 15.90 23.74 21.06
CA LYS A 143 15.52 25.16 21.24
C LYS A 143 15.33 25.57 22.72
N LYS A 144 15.48 24.65 23.68
CA LYS A 144 15.46 24.92 25.13
C LYS A 144 16.88 25.02 25.68
#